data_AF-A0A7X9JC33-F1
#
_entry.id   AF-A0A7X9JC33-F1
#
_cell.length_a   1.000
_cell.length_b   1.000
_cell.length_c   1.000
_cell.angle_alpha   90.00
_cell.angle_beta   90.00
_cell.angle_gamma   90.00
#
_symmetry.space_group_name_H-M   'P 1'
#
loop_
_entity.id
_entity.type
_entity.pdbx_description
1 polymer ?
#
loop_
_entity_poly.entity_id
_entity_poly.type
_entity_poly.pdbx_seq_one_letter_code
_entity_poly.pdbx_strand_id
1 'polypeptide(L)'
;MDIILKNKIPVIILAIAAISVAIWGFIVFKERNAGLKNATENNIQQEISSEEADFEENLEEFSDIEEEEEDVDLDFDEESRDKLDETEDEEYIEEEKTNLTEVFPEDCENLCKDFKNSEEKEYCRQICGLSENNKKSDKKDCSSLSGLEKDYCLKDLAVKKTDFKICEEIEDSGILKTCRNRIAEDILDPPSK
;
A
#
# COMPACT_ATOMS: atom_id res chain seq x y z
N MET A 1 1.07 -39.65 38.71
CA MET A 1 1.55 -38.80 37.59
C MET A 1 2.80 -39.46 37.03
N ASP A 2 2.69 -40.72 36.56
CA ASP A 2 3.89 -41.58 36.40
C ASP A 2 3.95 -42.32 35.05
N ILE A 3 3.16 -41.87 34.06
CA ILE A 3 3.13 -42.49 32.73
C ILE A 3 4.17 -41.84 31.77
N ILE A 4 4.78 -40.72 32.16
CA ILE A 4 5.63 -39.90 31.26
C ILE A 4 7.08 -40.43 31.12
N LEU A 5 7.53 -41.35 31.98
CA LEU A 5 8.97 -41.68 32.08
C LEU A 5 9.46 -42.86 31.22
N LYS A 6 8.59 -43.60 30.52
CA LYS A 6 9.02 -44.85 29.86
C LYS A 6 9.45 -44.70 28.40
N ASN A 7 9.11 -43.60 27.72
CA ASN A 7 9.54 -43.34 26.33
C ASN A 7 10.11 -41.92 26.22
N LYS A 8 11.42 -41.78 26.44
CA LYS A 8 12.12 -40.49 26.29
C LYS A 8 12.32 -40.10 24.82
N ILE A 9 12.27 -41.07 23.91
CA ILE A 9 12.47 -40.88 22.46
C ILE A 9 11.46 -39.90 21.84
N PRO A 10 10.12 -40.03 22.02
CA PRO A 10 9.17 -39.08 21.44
C PRO A 10 9.31 -37.66 21.99
N VAL A 11 9.71 -37.51 23.26
CA VAL A 11 9.94 -36.19 23.87
C VAL A 11 11.13 -35.49 23.23
N ILE A 12 12.20 -36.24 22.92
CA ILE A 12 13.38 -35.70 22.23
C ILE A 12 13.03 -35.28 20.80
N ILE A 13 12.24 -36.08 20.07
CA ILE A 13 11.81 -35.75 18.70
C ILE A 13 10.98 -34.47 18.69
N LEU A 14 10.03 -34.33 19.62
CA LEU A 14 9.19 -33.14 19.74
C LEU A 14 10.01 -31.89 20.09
N ALA A 15 11.02 -32.03 20.97
CA ALA A 15 11.92 -30.93 21.30
C ALA A 15 12.76 -30.49 20.09
N ILE A 16 13.27 -31.42 19.29
CA ILE A 16 14.03 -31.10 18.07
C ILE A 16 13.13 -30.39 17.05
N ALA A 17 11.91 -30.87 16.85
CA ALA A 17 10.93 -30.24 15.95
C ALA A 17 10.54 -28.82 16.39
N ALA A 18 10.37 -28.59 17.70
CA ALA A 18 10.07 -27.25 18.21
C ALA A 18 11.24 -26.28 17.99
N ILE A 19 12.48 -26.75 18.16
CA ILE A 19 13.69 -25.94 17.92
C ILE A 19 13.83 -25.60 16.44
N SER A 20 13.58 -26.53 15.52
CA SER A 20 13.68 -26.26 14.09
C SER A 20 12.65 -25.22 13.63
N VAL A 21 11.40 -25.31 14.10
CA VAL A 21 10.37 -24.29 13.79
C VAL A 21 10.75 -22.92 14.38
N ALA A 22 11.29 -22.87 15.60
CA ALA A 22 11.72 -21.63 16.21
C ALA A 22 12.87 -20.95 15.43
N ILE A 23 13.86 -21.73 14.96
CA ILE A 23 14.97 -21.22 14.14
C ILE A 23 14.43 -20.69 12.81
N TRP A 24 13.55 -21.44 12.14
CA TRP A 24 12.99 -21.06 10.85
C TRP A 24 12.12 -19.78 10.97
N GLY A 25 11.26 -19.73 11.99
CA GLY A 25 10.48 -18.54 12.30
C GLY A 25 11.34 -17.31 12.61
N PHE A 26 12.47 -17.49 13.30
CA PHE A 26 13.40 -16.39 13.57
C PHE A 26 14.06 -15.84 12.29
N ILE A 27 14.42 -16.70 11.33
CA ILE A 27 15.00 -16.26 10.05
C ILE A 27 13.99 -15.44 9.24
N VAL A 28 12.77 -15.95 9.07
CA VAL A 28 11.70 -15.25 8.34
C VAL A 28 11.34 -13.91 9.00
N PHE A 29 11.28 -13.90 10.34
CA PHE A 29 11.00 -12.67 11.08
C PHE A 29 12.13 -11.64 10.93
N LYS A 30 13.39 -12.09 10.89
CA LYS A 30 14.56 -11.21 10.71
C LYS A 30 14.57 -10.55 9.33
N GLU A 31 14.21 -11.26 8.26
CA GLU A 31 14.15 -10.68 6.91
C GLU A 31 13.11 -9.55 6.83
N ARG A 32 11.95 -9.72 7.47
CA ARG A 32 10.91 -8.68 7.49
C ARG A 32 11.31 -7.44 8.31
N ASN A 33 12.09 -7.61 9.38
CA ASN A 33 12.51 -6.49 10.25
C ASN A 33 13.83 -5.84 9.83
N ALA A 34 14.69 -6.52 9.06
CA ALA A 34 15.95 -5.96 8.57
C ALA A 34 15.72 -4.89 7.49
N GLY A 35 14.62 -4.95 6.74
CA GLY A 35 14.23 -3.93 5.78
C GLY A 35 13.98 -2.54 6.39
N LEU A 36 13.71 -2.45 7.70
CA LEU A 36 13.45 -1.17 8.36
C LEU A 36 14.73 -0.42 8.78
N LYS A 37 15.87 -1.12 8.95
CA LYS A 37 17.10 -0.48 9.46
C LYS A 37 17.96 0.17 8.36
N ASN A 38 17.87 -0.31 7.13
CA ASN A 38 18.64 0.25 6.02
C ASN A 38 18.04 1.56 5.46
N ALA A 39 16.85 1.97 5.93
CA ALA A 39 16.24 3.24 5.56
C ALA A 39 16.74 4.43 6.41
N THR A 40 17.44 4.19 7.54
CA THR A 40 17.86 5.27 8.46
C THR A 40 19.35 5.64 8.37
N GLU A 41 20.21 4.83 7.75
CA GLU A 41 21.66 5.11 7.72
C GLU A 41 22.17 5.73 6.41
N ASN A 42 21.39 5.74 5.32
CA ASN A 42 21.79 6.35 4.05
C ASN A 42 21.32 7.81 3.86
N ASN A 43 20.75 8.43 4.90
CA ASN A 43 20.18 9.79 4.81
C ASN A 43 20.84 10.81 5.76
N ILE A 44 22.05 10.54 6.26
CA ILE A 44 22.80 11.44 7.18
C ILE A 44 24.22 11.75 6.66
N GLN A 45 24.43 11.70 5.34
CA GLN A 45 25.69 12.20 4.74
C GLN A 45 25.50 13.14 3.56
N GLN A 46 24.29 13.67 3.36
CA GLN A 46 23.99 14.67 2.35
C GLN A 46 23.24 15.89 2.92
N GLU A 47 23.56 16.29 4.15
CA GLU A 47 23.30 17.65 4.63
C GLU A 47 24.42 18.03 5.60
N ILE A 48 25.37 18.82 5.10
CA ILE A 48 26.17 19.89 5.75
C ILE A 48 27.33 20.12 4.77
N SER A 49 27.09 20.99 3.78
CA SER A 49 28.08 21.90 3.21
C SER A 49 27.51 22.54 1.93
N SER A 50 26.64 23.53 2.10
CA SER A 50 26.51 24.62 1.12
C SER A 50 25.70 25.77 1.72
N GLU A 51 26.37 26.68 2.39
CA GLU A 51 25.93 28.06 2.47
C GLU A 51 27.03 28.92 1.83
N GLU A 52 26.61 29.72 0.86
CA GLU A 52 27.30 30.85 0.19
C GLU A 52 28.51 30.57 -0.72
N ALA A 53 28.30 30.62 -2.03
CA ALA A 53 28.86 31.68 -2.90
C ALA A 53 28.48 31.47 -4.38
N ASP A 54 28.04 32.56 -5.00
CA ASP A 54 28.09 32.90 -6.43
C ASP A 54 27.64 31.86 -7.47
N PHE A 55 26.39 32.06 -7.92
CA PHE A 55 25.91 31.62 -9.22
C PHE A 55 26.18 32.72 -10.25
N GLU A 56 27.32 32.65 -10.93
CA GLU A 56 27.53 33.28 -12.24
C GLU A 56 28.42 32.37 -13.11
N GLU A 57 27.94 32.13 -14.34
CA GLU A 57 28.63 31.56 -15.50
C GLU A 57 29.31 30.17 -15.36
N ASN A 58 28.60 29.12 -15.79
CA ASN A 58 29.11 28.28 -16.90
C ASN A 58 27.99 27.43 -17.50
N LEU A 59 27.44 27.94 -18.60
CA LEU A 59 26.71 27.19 -19.59
C LEU A 59 27.74 26.78 -20.65
N GLU A 60 28.21 25.54 -20.60
CA GLU A 60 28.57 24.72 -21.77
C GLU A 60 29.26 23.43 -21.30
N GLU A 61 28.95 22.34 -22.03
CA GLU A 61 29.70 21.09 -22.05
C GLU A 61 29.41 20.07 -20.91
N PHE A 62 28.35 19.28 -21.10
CA PHE A 62 28.38 17.88 -20.68
C PHE A 62 27.89 17.01 -21.84
N SER A 63 28.87 16.56 -22.63
CA SER A 63 28.77 15.49 -23.60
C SER A 63 28.84 14.14 -22.88
N ASP A 64 28.10 13.18 -23.43
CA ASP A 64 28.30 11.73 -23.31
C ASP A 64 28.02 11.11 -21.93
N ILE A 65 26.74 10.81 -21.69
CA ILE A 65 26.34 9.71 -20.81
C ILE A 65 26.01 8.54 -21.73
N GLU A 66 26.90 7.54 -21.74
CA GLU A 66 26.70 6.25 -22.37
C GLU A 66 25.52 5.53 -21.70
N GLU A 67 24.48 5.24 -22.49
CA GLU A 67 23.38 4.35 -22.14
C GLU A 67 23.91 2.91 -22.17
N GLU A 68 24.17 2.32 -21.00
CA GLU A 68 24.26 0.86 -20.86
C GLU A 68 22.84 0.31 -20.72
N GLU A 69 22.31 -0.24 -21.82
CA GLU A 69 21.14 -1.11 -21.82
C GLU A 69 21.53 -2.45 -21.19
N GLU A 70 21.16 -2.68 -19.93
CA GLU A 70 21.13 -4.04 -19.37
C GLU A 70 19.76 -4.67 -19.66
N ASP A 71 19.75 -5.57 -20.63
CA ASP A 71 18.67 -6.52 -20.90
C ASP A 71 18.48 -7.44 -19.67
N VAL A 72 17.43 -7.18 -18.88
CA VAL A 72 17.00 -8.06 -17.80
C VAL A 72 16.03 -9.10 -18.37
N ASP A 73 16.57 -10.25 -18.76
CA ASP A 73 15.80 -11.46 -19.06
C ASP A 73 15.16 -11.99 -17.76
N LEU A 74 13.87 -11.71 -17.57
CA LEU A 74 13.05 -12.32 -16.53
C LEU A 74 12.51 -13.67 -17.03
N ASP A 75 13.27 -14.72 -16.79
CA ASP A 75 12.77 -16.10 -16.84
C ASP A 75 11.74 -16.30 -15.72
N PHE A 76 10.47 -16.15 -16.07
CA PHE A 76 9.32 -16.47 -15.22
C PHE A 76 9.11 -17.99 -15.27
N ASP A 77 9.70 -18.69 -14.30
CA ASP A 77 9.49 -20.12 -14.08
C ASP A 77 8.03 -20.41 -13.71
N GLU A 78 7.24 -20.75 -14.73
CA GLU A 78 5.88 -21.28 -14.64
C GLU A 78 5.92 -22.77 -14.30
N GLU A 79 6.31 -23.14 -13.08
CA GLU A 79 6.22 -24.54 -12.65
C GLU A 79 5.93 -24.69 -11.16
N SER A 80 4.66 -24.97 -10.83
CA SER A 80 4.22 -25.90 -9.77
C SER A 80 2.76 -25.65 -9.36
N ARG A 81 1.82 -26.05 -10.22
CA ARG A 81 0.46 -26.40 -9.79
C ARG A 81 0.44 -27.90 -9.48
N ASP A 82 0.76 -28.26 -8.24
CA ASP A 82 0.52 -29.60 -7.73
C ASP A 82 -0.60 -29.60 -6.68
N LYS A 83 -1.66 -30.32 -7.05
CA LYS A 83 -2.59 -31.08 -6.20
C LYS A 83 -3.10 -30.39 -4.93
N LEU A 84 -4.25 -29.73 -5.10
CA LEU A 84 -5.18 -29.55 -4.01
C LEU A 84 -5.87 -30.89 -3.74
N ASP A 85 -5.66 -31.39 -2.52
CA ASP A 85 -6.24 -32.61 -1.95
C ASP A 85 -7.72 -32.35 -1.63
N GLU A 86 -8.61 -33.13 -2.23
CA GLU A 86 -10.05 -33.13 -1.97
C GLU A 86 -10.30 -33.81 -0.62
N THR A 87 -10.35 -33.01 0.44
CA THR A 87 -11.05 -33.41 1.67
C THR A 87 -12.36 -32.65 1.74
N GLU A 88 -13.41 -33.36 1.30
CA GLU A 88 -14.82 -33.07 1.48
C GLU A 88 -15.16 -33.03 2.97
N ASP A 89 -15.24 -31.84 3.54
CA ASP A 89 -16.08 -31.55 4.71
C ASP A 89 -16.84 -30.25 4.37
N GLU A 90 -17.92 -30.39 3.59
CA GLU A 90 -18.87 -29.31 3.28
C GLU A 90 -19.63 -28.91 4.56
N GLU A 91 -19.02 -28.07 5.38
CA GLU A 91 -19.74 -27.28 6.36
C GLU A 91 -20.49 -26.17 5.60
N TYR A 92 -21.81 -26.36 5.49
CA TYR A 92 -22.73 -25.45 4.82
C TYR A 92 -22.74 -24.10 5.55
N ILE A 93 -21.85 -23.19 5.18
CA ILE A 93 -21.91 -21.79 5.58
C ILE A 93 -23.13 -21.21 4.85
N GLU A 94 -24.21 -20.96 5.59
CA GLU A 94 -25.28 -20.09 5.10
C GLU A 94 -24.66 -18.72 4.84
N GLU A 95 -24.30 -18.46 3.58
CA GLU A 95 -23.91 -17.13 3.12
C GLU A 95 -25.09 -16.19 3.39
N GLU A 96 -24.99 -15.42 4.47
CA GLU A 96 -25.82 -14.24 4.64
C GLU A 96 -25.58 -13.37 3.42
N LYS A 97 -26.53 -13.43 2.47
CA LYS A 97 -26.61 -12.52 1.33
C LYS A 97 -26.79 -11.12 1.88
N THR A 98 -25.68 -10.50 2.23
CA THR A 98 -25.60 -9.06 2.27
C THR A 98 -25.96 -8.63 0.85
N ASN A 99 -27.13 -8.00 0.68
CA ASN A 99 -27.53 -7.42 -0.59
C ASN A 99 -26.61 -6.22 -0.87
N LEU A 100 -25.36 -6.51 -1.21
CA LEU A 100 -24.42 -5.52 -1.70
C LEU A 100 -25.00 -5.04 -3.03
N THR A 101 -25.67 -3.89 -2.99
CA THR A 101 -26.29 -3.33 -4.18
C THR A 101 -25.18 -2.77 -5.05
N GLU A 102 -24.98 -3.36 -6.23
CA GLU A 102 -23.99 -2.89 -7.19
C GLU A 102 -24.36 -1.47 -7.67
N VAL A 103 -23.34 -0.60 -7.76
CA VAL A 103 -23.48 0.79 -8.22
C VAL A 103 -22.80 0.89 -9.57
N PHE A 104 -23.56 1.29 -10.60
CA PHE A 104 -23.07 1.44 -11.97
C PHE A 104 -22.76 2.91 -12.29
N PRO A 105 -21.94 3.21 -13.33
CA PRO A 105 -21.64 4.58 -13.72
C PRO A 105 -22.88 5.43 -14.02
N GLU A 106 -23.92 4.86 -14.62
CA GLU A 106 -25.18 5.54 -14.95
C GLU A 106 -25.92 6.01 -13.69
N ASP A 107 -25.76 5.29 -12.58
CA ASP A 107 -26.33 5.68 -11.29
C ASP A 107 -25.68 6.97 -10.77
N CYS A 108 -24.37 7.13 -10.98
CA CYS A 108 -23.64 8.33 -10.63
C CYS A 108 -24.09 9.52 -11.47
N GLU A 109 -24.29 9.32 -12.78
CA GLU A 109 -24.82 10.35 -13.69
C GLU A 109 -26.23 10.81 -13.28
N ASN A 110 -27.08 9.88 -12.82
CA ASN A 110 -28.41 10.19 -12.29
C ASN A 110 -28.42 10.64 -10.82
N LEU A 111 -27.26 10.94 -10.24
CA LEU A 111 -27.12 11.41 -8.85
C LEU A 111 -27.77 10.47 -7.82
N CYS A 112 -27.69 9.16 -8.05
CA CYS A 112 -28.24 8.11 -7.19
C CYS A 112 -29.74 8.27 -6.91
N LYS A 113 -30.52 8.78 -7.88
CA LYS A 113 -31.97 8.98 -7.71
C LYS A 113 -32.77 7.68 -7.74
N ASP A 114 -32.25 6.65 -8.39
CA ASP A 114 -32.97 5.38 -8.59
C ASP A 114 -32.96 4.49 -7.34
N PHE A 115 -32.03 4.74 -6.41
CA PHE A 115 -31.99 4.09 -5.10
C PHE A 115 -33.11 4.61 -4.20
N LYS A 116 -34.01 3.70 -3.82
CA LYS A 116 -35.15 3.99 -2.93
C LYS A 116 -34.75 3.95 -1.45
N ASN A 117 -33.83 3.06 -1.11
CA ASN A 117 -33.34 2.91 0.25
C ASN A 117 -32.36 4.05 0.57
N SER A 118 -32.49 4.63 1.78
CA SER A 118 -31.59 5.68 2.24
C SER A 118 -30.15 5.18 2.37
N GLU A 119 -29.94 3.94 2.80
CA GLU A 119 -28.60 3.35 3.01
C GLU A 119 -27.90 3.09 1.67
N GLU A 120 -28.60 2.47 0.71
CA GLU A 120 -28.07 2.23 -0.64
C GLU A 120 -27.79 3.55 -1.38
N LYS A 121 -28.65 4.55 -1.19
CA LYS A 121 -28.44 5.87 -1.78
C LYS A 121 -27.22 6.57 -1.17
N GLU A 122 -27.00 6.43 0.13
CA GLU A 122 -25.82 6.96 0.79
C GLU A 122 -24.56 6.24 0.31
N TYR A 123 -24.61 4.91 0.19
CA TYR A 123 -23.55 4.10 -0.39
C TYR A 123 -23.22 4.53 -1.83
N CYS A 124 -24.22 4.63 -2.71
CA CYS A 124 -24.04 5.15 -4.07
C CYS A 124 -23.41 6.54 -4.07
N ARG A 125 -23.87 7.45 -3.20
CA ARG A 125 -23.27 8.79 -3.10
C ARG A 125 -21.82 8.78 -2.62
N GLN A 126 -21.42 7.83 -1.77
CA GLN A 126 -20.03 7.67 -1.36
C GLN A 126 -19.16 7.17 -2.52
N ILE A 127 -19.61 6.12 -3.22
CA ILE A 127 -18.91 5.55 -4.38
C ILE A 127 -18.78 6.59 -5.51
N CYS A 128 -19.86 7.32 -5.81
CA CYS A 128 -19.89 8.35 -6.85
C CYS A 128 -19.24 9.69 -6.43
N GLY A 129 -18.69 9.80 -5.21
CA GLY A 129 -18.10 11.05 -4.71
C GLY A 129 -19.09 12.21 -4.47
N LEU A 130 -20.40 11.95 -4.52
CA LEU A 130 -21.48 12.93 -4.35
C LEU A 130 -21.84 13.21 -2.88
N SER A 131 -21.23 12.50 -1.94
CA SER A 131 -21.51 12.65 -0.51
C SER A 131 -21.25 14.09 -0.04
N GLU A 132 -22.24 14.69 0.64
CA GLU A 132 -22.14 16.07 1.15
C GLU A 132 -21.04 16.22 2.22
N ASN A 133 -20.64 15.11 2.84
CA ASN A 133 -19.50 15.07 3.74
C ASN A 133 -18.16 15.37 3.02
N ASN A 134 -18.10 15.13 1.70
CA ASN A 134 -16.94 15.48 0.87
C ASN A 134 -16.95 16.95 0.45
N LYS A 135 -18.05 17.70 0.56
CA LYS A 135 -18.06 19.14 0.26
C LYS A 135 -17.36 19.99 1.34
N LYS A 136 -17.08 19.41 2.51
CA LYS A 136 -16.23 20.06 3.51
C LYS A 136 -14.73 19.95 3.19
N SER A 137 -14.30 19.08 2.26
CA SER A 137 -12.88 18.97 1.88
C SER A 137 -12.45 19.91 0.76
N ASP A 138 -13.36 20.63 0.10
CA ASP A 138 -13.01 21.65 -0.90
C ASP A 138 -12.23 22.84 -0.32
N LYS A 139 -12.26 23.01 1.02
CA LYS A 139 -11.43 23.95 1.79
C LYS A 139 -10.88 23.29 3.06
N LYS A 140 -10.47 22.02 3.01
CA LYS A 140 -9.70 21.46 4.12
C LYS A 140 -8.30 22.02 4.05
N ASP A 141 -8.09 23.08 4.80
CA ASP A 141 -6.74 23.49 5.19
C ASP A 141 -6.15 22.36 6.04
N CYS A 142 -5.33 21.51 5.43
CA CYS A 142 -4.71 20.38 6.13
C CYS A 142 -3.76 20.85 7.25
N SER A 143 -3.44 22.15 7.30
CA SER A 143 -2.60 22.78 8.32
C SER A 143 -3.15 22.67 9.73
N SER A 144 -4.47 22.51 9.92
CA SER A 144 -5.08 22.38 11.25
C SER A 144 -5.08 20.95 11.80
N LEU A 145 -4.68 19.96 11.00
CA LEU A 145 -4.67 18.54 11.36
C LEU A 145 -3.26 18.13 11.80
N SER A 146 -3.14 16.97 12.47
CA SER A 146 -1.85 16.43 12.90
C SER A 146 -1.75 14.92 12.72
N GLY A 147 -0.51 14.42 12.60
CA GLY A 147 -0.20 13.00 12.41
C GLY A 147 -0.89 12.40 11.18
N LEU A 148 -1.37 11.16 11.32
CA LEU A 148 -2.04 10.40 10.27
C LEU A 148 -3.20 11.15 9.60
N GLU A 149 -3.99 11.91 10.35
CA GLU A 149 -5.14 12.64 9.79
C GLU A 149 -4.70 13.75 8.82
N LYS A 150 -3.56 14.41 9.13
CA LYS A 150 -2.92 15.38 8.23
C LYS A 150 -2.40 14.70 6.98
N ASP A 151 -1.74 13.56 7.12
CA ASP A 151 -1.17 12.80 6.00
C ASP A 151 -2.25 12.35 5.00
N TYR A 152 -3.38 11.82 5.49
CA TYR A 152 -4.52 11.48 4.63
C TYR A 152 -5.13 12.71 3.96
N CYS A 153 -5.24 13.83 4.68
CA CYS A 153 -5.73 15.08 4.12
C CYS A 153 -4.83 15.58 2.98
N LEU A 154 -3.51 15.59 3.20
CA LEU A 154 -2.52 16.00 2.21
C LEU A 154 -2.54 15.09 1.00
N LYS A 155 -2.65 13.76 1.19
CA LYS A 155 -2.80 12.80 0.10
C LYS A 155 -4.01 13.13 -0.78
N ASP A 156 -5.19 13.28 -0.19
CA ASP A 156 -6.42 13.54 -0.94
C ASP A 156 -6.33 14.89 -1.68
N LEU A 157 -5.69 15.89 -1.06
CA LEU A 157 -5.47 17.21 -1.66
C LEU A 157 -4.45 17.16 -2.82
N ALA A 158 -3.38 16.36 -2.68
CA ALA A 158 -2.36 16.14 -3.70
C ALA A 158 -2.93 15.42 -4.92
N VAL A 159 -3.72 14.36 -4.71
CA VAL A 159 -4.41 13.61 -5.78
C VAL A 159 -5.35 14.52 -6.54
N LYS A 160 -6.20 15.26 -5.83
CA LYS A 160 -7.16 16.19 -6.45
C LYS A 160 -6.50 17.29 -7.29
N LYS A 161 -5.31 17.76 -6.88
CA LYS A 161 -4.54 18.79 -7.59
C LYS A 161 -3.52 18.20 -8.57
N THR A 162 -3.37 16.88 -8.61
CA THR A 162 -2.30 16.17 -9.33
C THR A 162 -0.92 16.79 -9.05
N ASP A 163 -0.63 17.13 -7.78
CA ASP A 163 0.60 17.83 -7.38
C ASP A 163 1.47 16.96 -6.46
N PHE A 164 2.58 16.48 -7.01
CA PHE A 164 3.54 15.63 -6.30
C PHE A 164 4.22 16.33 -5.12
N LYS A 165 4.37 17.66 -5.15
CA LYS A 165 5.03 18.40 -4.06
C LYS A 165 4.25 18.28 -2.76
N ILE A 166 2.93 18.19 -2.85
CA ILE A 166 2.06 18.05 -1.69
C ILE A 166 2.21 16.66 -1.05
N CYS A 167 2.51 15.62 -1.84
CA CYS A 167 2.85 14.30 -1.29
C CYS A 167 4.17 14.30 -0.50
N GLU A 168 5.09 15.23 -0.77
CA GLU A 168 6.38 15.32 -0.07
C GLU A 168 6.23 15.89 1.34
N GLU A 169 5.11 16.56 1.63
CA GLU A 169 4.77 17.05 2.96
C GLU A 169 4.20 15.96 3.89
N ILE A 170 3.99 14.75 3.38
CA ILE A 170 3.43 13.60 4.12
C ILE A 170 4.54 12.92 4.93
N GLU A 171 4.31 12.74 6.23
CA GLU A 171 5.29 12.12 7.14
C GLU A 171 5.26 10.58 7.05
N ASP A 172 4.08 9.98 6.93
CA ASP A 172 3.95 8.53 6.79
C ASP A 172 4.41 8.03 5.39
N SER A 173 5.48 7.25 5.37
CA SER A 173 6.05 6.68 4.14
C SER A 173 5.10 5.81 3.31
N GLY A 174 4.15 5.11 3.96
CA GLY A 174 3.18 4.27 3.27
C GLY A 174 2.12 5.11 2.56
N ILE A 175 1.65 6.15 3.22
CA ILE A 175 0.72 7.13 2.65
C ILE A 175 1.40 7.94 1.54
N LEU A 176 2.65 8.36 1.72
CA LEU A 176 3.44 9.06 0.70
C LEU A 176 3.56 8.22 -0.58
N LYS A 177 3.94 6.95 -0.45
CA LYS A 177 4.05 6.05 -1.61
C LYS A 177 2.71 5.90 -2.33
N THR A 178 1.64 5.72 -1.56
CA THR A 178 0.28 5.61 -2.10
C THR A 178 -0.16 6.90 -2.80
N CYS A 179 0.20 8.06 -2.25
CA CYS A 179 -0.07 9.38 -2.83
C CYS A 179 0.56 9.52 -4.22
N ARG A 180 1.86 9.23 -4.33
CA ARG A 180 2.60 9.30 -5.61
C ARG A 180 2.05 8.33 -6.65
N ASN A 181 1.77 7.08 -6.25
CA ASN A 181 1.19 6.08 -7.14
C ASN A 181 -0.16 6.54 -7.68
N ARG A 182 -1.02 7.08 -6.82
CA ARG A 182 -2.36 7.52 -7.22
C ARG A 182 -2.32 8.70 -8.20
N ILE A 183 -1.44 9.67 -7.99
CA ILE A 183 -1.24 10.77 -8.94
C ILE A 183 -0.72 10.23 -10.29
N ALA A 184 0.22 9.28 -10.26
CA ALA A 184 0.74 8.67 -11.48
C ALA A 184 -0.35 7.90 -12.25
N GLU A 185 -1.20 7.14 -11.55
CA GLU A 185 -2.37 6.46 -12.12
C GLU A 185 -3.31 7.47 -12.78
N ASP A 186 -3.67 8.57 -12.11
CA ASP A 186 -4.58 9.58 -12.64
C ASP A 186 -4.01 10.32 -13.88
N ILE A 187 -2.68 10.39 -14.02
CA ILE A 187 -2.01 10.95 -15.20
C ILE A 187 -2.02 9.95 -16.36
N LEU A 188 -1.81 8.67 -16.07
CA LEU A 188 -1.75 7.60 -17.08
C LEU A 188 -3.14 7.22 -17.60
N ASP A 189 -4.14 7.24 -16.74
CA ASP A 189 -5.53 6.92 -17.06
C ASP A 189 -6.44 8.10 -16.69
N PRO A 190 -6.37 9.21 -17.47
CA PRO A 190 -7.17 10.38 -17.17
C PRO A 190 -8.66 10.02 -17.31
N PRO A 191 -9.53 10.46 -16.38
CA PRO A 191 -10.95 10.15 -16.45
C PRO A 191 -11.49 10.64 -17.80
N SER A 192 -12.02 9.71 -18.60
CA SER A 192 -12.66 10.00 -19.88
C SER A 192 -13.79 11.01 -19.64
N LYS A 193 -13.57 12.25 -20.08
CA LYS A 193 -14.52 13.36 -19.97
C LYS A 193 -15.68 13.23 -20.93
#